data_AF-A0A1G4SNF5-F1
#
_entry.id   AF-A0A1G4SNF5-F1
#
_cell.length_a   1.000
_cell.length_b   1.000
_cell.length_c   1.000
_cell.angle_alpha   90.00
_cell.angle_beta   90.00
_cell.angle_gamma   90.00
#
_symmetry.space_group_name_H-M   'P 1'
#
loop_
_entity.id
_entity.type
_entity.pdbx_description
1 polymer ?
#
loop_
_entity_poly.entity_id
_entity_poly.type
_entity_poly.pdbx_seq_one_letter_code
_entity_poly.pdbx_strand_id
1 'polypeptide(L)'
;MNIKSTGMMALVLAAAFLCLGMASNASAAQRLVVEKNHSARISLSGAAGSVIVANPDIADVNVIDSRTVYIVGKGFGNSSVIITDQMGRPLFDGEVVVTASQKGAITVYKGLTPSLMVCSTICTSEEGGSSNAGATSPVAFGTIAAATGVTP
;
A
#
# COMPACT_ATOMS: atom_id res chain seq x y z
N MET A 1 -53.79 -5.72 39.18
CA MET A 1 -52.42 -6.21 38.93
C MET A 1 -52.30 -6.42 37.42
N ASN A 2 -51.68 -5.55 36.59
CA ASN A 2 -50.30 -5.77 36.11
C ASN A 2 -49.83 -4.64 35.14
N ILE A 3 -50.18 -3.37 35.40
CA ILE A 3 -49.78 -2.25 34.52
C ILE A 3 -48.30 -1.82 34.68
N LYS A 4 -47.61 -2.28 35.74
CA LYS A 4 -46.21 -1.91 36.03
C LYS A 4 -45.17 -2.69 35.19
N SER A 5 -45.53 -3.82 34.57
CA SER A 5 -44.57 -4.71 33.90
C SER A 5 -44.25 -4.31 32.45
N THR A 6 -45.17 -3.64 31.76
CA THR A 6 -45.02 -3.25 30.34
C THR A 6 -44.11 -2.04 30.14
N GLY A 7 -43.94 -1.16 31.13
CA GLY A 7 -43.05 0.00 31.04
C GLY A 7 -41.56 -0.37 31.11
N MET A 8 -41.21 -1.41 31.86
CA MET A 8 -39.83 -1.85 32.06
C MET A 8 -39.26 -2.56 30.82
N MET A 9 -40.12 -3.19 30.02
CA MET A 9 -39.73 -3.90 28.80
C MET A 9 -39.48 -2.95 27.61
N ALA A 10 -40.17 -1.80 27.57
CA ALA A 10 -39.96 -0.77 26.54
C ALA A 10 -38.63 0.00 26.73
N LEU A 11 -38.19 0.19 27.98
CA LEU A 11 -36.92 0.87 28.30
C LEU A 11 -35.69 0.01 27.92
N VAL A 12 -35.80 -1.32 28.07
CA VAL A 12 -34.73 -2.27 27.72
C VAL A 12 -34.55 -2.39 26.20
N LEU A 13 -35.65 -2.29 25.43
CA LEU A 13 -35.58 -2.30 23.96
C LEU A 13 -34.96 -1.01 23.39
N ALA A 14 -35.17 0.14 24.03
CA ALA A 14 -34.57 1.41 23.63
C ALA A 14 -33.06 1.48 23.92
N ALA A 15 -32.59 0.86 25.00
CA ALA A 15 -31.17 0.80 25.35
C ALA A 15 -30.36 -0.11 24.41
N ALA A 16 -30.97 -1.17 23.86
CA ALA A 16 -30.30 -2.08 22.93
C ALA A 16 -30.01 -1.45 21.55
N PHE A 17 -30.78 -0.43 21.13
CA PHE A 17 -30.57 0.27 19.86
C PHE A 17 -29.41 1.28 19.90
N LEU A 18 -28.99 1.74 21.09
CA LEU A 18 -27.96 2.78 21.22
C LEU A 18 -26.52 2.22 21.05
N CYS A 19 -26.34 0.90 21.19
CA CYS A 19 -25.02 0.26 21.12
C CYS A 19 -24.59 -0.22 19.71
N LEU A 20 -25.48 -0.19 18.70
CA LEU A 20 -25.17 -0.69 17.35
C LEU A 20 -24.46 0.33 16.43
N GLY A 21 -24.16 1.54 16.92
CA GLY A 21 -23.68 2.66 16.10
C GLY A 21 -22.16 2.84 15.97
N MET A 22 -21.33 2.10 16.72
CA MET A 22 -19.87 2.25 16.64
C MET A 22 -19.23 1.26 15.66
N ALA A 23 -19.60 1.37 14.38
CA ALA A 23 -18.77 0.82 13.32
C ALA A 23 -17.59 1.78 13.09
N SER A 24 -16.43 1.43 13.63
CA SER A 24 -15.17 2.09 13.28
C SER A 24 -14.87 1.75 11.81
N ASN A 25 -14.86 2.77 10.96
CA ASN A 25 -14.36 2.62 9.59
C ASN A 25 -12.86 2.36 9.68
N ALA A 26 -12.46 1.09 9.62
CA ALA A 26 -11.07 0.74 9.42
C ALA A 26 -10.67 1.22 8.02
N SER A 27 -9.91 2.32 7.95
CA SER A 27 -9.29 2.77 6.71
C SER A 27 -8.22 1.74 6.33
N ALA A 28 -8.52 0.92 5.33
CA ALA A 28 -7.51 0.04 4.75
C ALA A 28 -6.40 0.91 4.15
N ALA A 29 -5.15 0.70 4.58
CA ALA A 29 -4.00 1.40 4.04
C ALA A 29 -3.93 1.17 2.52
N GLN A 30 -3.92 2.26 1.75
CA GLN A 30 -4.01 2.20 0.31
C GLN A 30 -2.62 1.94 -0.28
N ARG A 31 -2.44 0.87 -1.06
CA ARG A 31 -1.16 0.61 -1.74
C ARG A 31 -1.10 1.39 -3.05
N LEU A 32 -0.09 2.24 -3.20
CA LEU A 32 0.18 3.03 -4.40
C LEU A 32 1.52 2.61 -5.01
N VAL A 33 1.50 2.12 -6.25
CA VAL A 33 2.72 1.80 -6.98
C VAL A 33 3.10 3.00 -7.85
N VAL A 34 4.33 3.51 -7.68
CA VAL A 34 4.87 4.64 -8.43
C VAL A 34 6.18 4.22 -9.08
N GLU A 35 6.44 4.64 -10.31
CA GLU A 35 7.72 4.36 -10.96
C GLU A 35 8.79 5.36 -10.48
N LYS A 36 10.07 4.95 -10.42
CA LYS A 36 11.17 5.86 -10.09
C LYS A 36 11.21 7.02 -11.09
N ASN A 37 11.43 8.24 -10.60
CA ASN A 37 11.38 9.49 -11.35
C ASN A 37 10.01 9.82 -11.97
N HIS A 38 8.94 9.14 -11.55
CA HIS A 38 7.57 9.45 -11.93
C HIS A 38 6.76 9.97 -10.74
N SER A 39 5.71 10.70 -11.06
CA SER A 39 4.75 11.22 -10.09
C SER A 39 3.37 10.60 -10.29
N ALA A 40 2.73 10.17 -9.21
CA ALA A 40 1.32 9.84 -9.18
C ALA A 40 0.52 11.02 -8.66
N ARG A 41 -0.55 11.41 -9.38
CA ARG A 41 -1.49 12.42 -8.92
C ARG A 41 -2.54 11.76 -8.03
N ILE A 42 -2.74 12.30 -6.83
CA ILE A 42 -3.80 11.88 -5.92
C ILE A 42 -4.75 13.06 -5.69
N SER A 43 -6.04 12.80 -5.87
CA SER A 43 -7.11 13.72 -5.49
C SER A 43 -7.58 13.41 -4.08
N LEU A 44 -7.54 14.41 -3.20
CA LEU A 44 -7.98 14.30 -1.82
C LEU A 44 -9.47 14.63 -1.70
N SER A 45 -10.15 14.00 -0.74
CA SER A 45 -11.55 14.27 -0.41
C SER A 45 -11.77 15.58 0.37
N GLY A 46 -10.70 16.15 0.93
CA GLY A 46 -10.71 17.37 1.74
C GLY A 46 -9.47 18.23 1.52
N ALA A 47 -9.37 19.34 2.26
CA ALA A 47 -8.22 20.23 2.21
C ALA A 47 -7.03 19.62 2.97
N ALA A 48 -5.89 19.48 2.29
CA ALA A 48 -4.64 19.04 2.92
C ALA A 48 -4.20 20.05 4.00
N GLY A 49 -3.98 19.55 5.22
CA GLY A 49 -3.45 20.31 6.33
C GLY A 49 -1.98 20.00 6.59
N SER A 50 -1.68 18.73 6.89
CA SER A 50 -0.31 18.26 7.17
C SER A 50 0.04 17.04 6.34
N VAL A 51 1.32 16.94 5.97
CA VAL A 51 1.86 15.83 5.18
C VAL A 51 2.99 15.19 5.99
N ILE A 52 2.88 13.88 6.21
CA ILE A 52 3.86 13.07 6.90
C ILE A 52 4.38 12.03 5.93
N VAL A 53 5.70 12.05 5.71
CA VAL A 53 6.40 11.11 4.84
C VAL A 53 7.38 10.31 5.69
N ALA A 54 7.29 8.99 5.65
CA ALA A 54 8.18 8.12 6.42
C ALA A 54 9.64 8.18 5.92
N ASN A 55 9.84 8.16 4.59
CA ASN A 55 11.15 8.29 3.97
C ASN A 55 11.11 9.17 2.70
N PRO A 56 11.60 10.43 2.76
CA PRO A 56 11.63 11.37 1.63
C PRO A 56 12.73 11.09 0.59
N ASP A 57 13.65 10.17 0.86
CA ASP A 57 14.64 9.72 -0.13
C ASP A 57 14.04 8.68 -1.10
N ILE A 58 13.04 7.91 -0.64
CA ILE A 58 12.31 6.93 -1.45
C ILE A 58 11.14 7.59 -2.18
N ALA A 59 10.26 8.31 -1.45
CA ALA A 59 9.10 8.98 -2.03
C ALA A 59 8.92 10.36 -1.41
N ASP A 60 8.69 11.38 -2.24
CA ASP A 60 8.44 12.75 -1.81
C ASP A 60 7.04 13.21 -2.22
N VAL A 61 6.48 14.19 -1.51
CA VAL A 61 5.12 14.68 -1.75
C VAL A 61 5.12 16.17 -1.98
N ASN A 62 4.57 16.58 -3.12
CA ASN A 62 4.41 17.98 -3.48
C ASN A 62 2.93 18.36 -3.49
N VAL A 63 2.58 19.38 -2.70
CA VAL A 63 1.21 19.88 -2.57
C VAL A 63 1.04 21.07 -3.52
N ILE A 64 0.21 20.89 -4.54
CA ILE A 64 -0.05 21.93 -5.55
C ILE A 64 -1.27 22.75 -5.19
N ASP A 65 -2.31 22.07 -4.69
CA ASP A 65 -3.57 22.68 -4.26
C ASP A 65 -4.10 21.96 -3.02
N SER A 66 -5.04 22.57 -2.31
CA SER A 66 -5.68 21.98 -1.13
C SER A 66 -6.23 20.57 -1.39
N ARG A 67 -6.64 20.23 -2.61
CA ARG A 67 -7.20 18.90 -2.93
C ARG A 67 -6.36 18.07 -3.90
N THR A 68 -5.23 18.58 -4.37
CA THR A 68 -4.40 17.87 -5.35
C THR A 68 -2.95 17.80 -4.87
N VAL A 69 -2.47 16.57 -4.72
CA VAL A 69 -1.10 16.29 -4.32
C VAL A 69 -0.44 15.36 -5.34
N TYR A 70 0.86 15.51 -5.49
CA TYR A 70 1.69 14.66 -6.33
C TYR A 70 2.69 13.91 -5.45
N ILE A 71 2.68 12.58 -5.58
CA ILE A 71 3.63 11.71 -4.90
C ILE A 71 4.68 11.31 -5.93
N VAL A 72 5.94 11.64 -5.67
CA VAL A 72 7.07 11.42 -6.58
C VAL A 72 7.94 10.29 -6.04
N GLY A 73 8.14 9.25 -6.84
CA GLY A 73 9.11 8.20 -6.52
C GLY A 73 10.53 8.67 -6.82
N LYS A 74 11.37 8.84 -5.80
CA LYS A 74 12.79 9.26 -5.95
C LYS A 74 13.75 8.08 -5.90
N GLY A 75 13.50 7.13 -5.02
CA GLY A 75 14.36 5.96 -4.77
C GLY A 75 13.55 4.67 -4.75
N PHE A 76 14.21 3.55 -5.00
CA PHE A 76 13.55 2.23 -4.95
C PHE A 76 13.27 1.81 -3.51
N GLY A 77 12.14 1.14 -3.30
CA GLY A 77 11.73 0.62 -2.00
C GLY A 77 10.28 0.92 -1.69
N ASN A 78 9.92 0.81 -0.42
CA ASN A 78 8.61 1.18 0.10
C ASN A 78 8.73 2.35 1.09
N SER A 79 7.76 3.25 1.05
CA SER A 79 7.66 4.40 1.94
C SER A 79 6.19 4.61 2.30
N SER A 80 5.89 5.00 3.53
CA SER A 80 4.53 5.33 3.93
C SER A 80 4.29 6.83 3.83
N VAL A 81 3.14 7.21 3.29
CA VAL A 81 2.70 8.60 3.16
C VAL A 81 1.34 8.76 3.81
N ILE A 82 1.26 9.68 4.76
CA ILE A 82 0.03 10.03 5.47
C ILE A 82 -0.24 11.52 5.27
N ILE A 83 -1.43 11.85 4.82
CA ILE A 83 -1.89 13.22 4.62
C ILE A 83 -3.10 13.43 5.50
N THR A 84 -3.07 14.47 6.33
CA THR A 84 -4.14 14.80 7.27
C THR A 84 -4.73 16.18 7.00
N ASP A 85 -5.99 16.36 7.37
CA ASP A 85 -6.67 17.66 7.41
C ASP A 85 -6.19 18.47 8.64
N GLN A 86 -6.55 19.75 8.72
CA GLN A 86 -6.25 20.62 9.86
C GLN A 86 -6.86 20.12 11.19
N MET A 87 -7.90 19.29 11.13
CA MET A 87 -8.50 18.63 12.30
C MET A 87 -7.78 17.32 12.67
N GLY A 88 -6.68 16.95 12.02
CA GLY A 88 -5.91 15.73 12.28
C GLY A 88 -6.55 14.44 11.74
N ARG A 89 -7.60 14.54 10.92
CA ARG A 89 -8.24 13.38 10.26
C ARG A 89 -7.40 12.95 9.06
N PRO A 90 -7.08 11.65 8.90
CA PRO A 90 -6.37 11.17 7.72
C PRO A 90 -7.27 11.30 6.49
N LEU A 91 -6.77 12.05 5.50
CA LEU A 91 -7.36 12.19 4.17
C LEU A 91 -6.79 11.15 3.20
N PHE A 92 -5.53 10.77 3.41
CA PHE A 92 -4.86 9.71 2.68
C PHE A 92 -3.90 8.99 3.63
N ASP A 93 -3.94 7.67 3.63
CA ASP A 93 -3.00 6.81 4.35
C ASP A 93 -2.66 5.65 3.39
N GLY A 94 -1.39 5.57 3.01
CA GLY A 94 -0.99 4.58 2.03
C GLY A 94 0.50 4.25 2.00
N GLU A 95 0.78 3.01 1.61
CA GLU A 95 2.12 2.53 1.31
C GLU A 95 2.44 2.82 -0.15
N VAL A 96 3.46 3.64 -0.38
CA VAL A 96 4.04 3.97 -1.68
C VAL A 96 5.15 2.99 -1.99
N VAL A 97 4.97 2.18 -3.02
CA VAL A 97 5.97 1.22 -3.51
C VAL A 97 6.58 1.78 -4.78
N VAL A 98 7.89 2.05 -4.74
CA VAL A 98 8.62 2.61 -5.87
C VAL A 98 9.34 1.51 -6.65
N THR A 99 8.92 1.31 -7.90
CA THR A 99 9.47 0.29 -8.80
C THR A 99 10.24 0.90 -9.97
N ALA A 100 10.97 0.08 -10.72
CA ALA A 100 11.52 0.50 -12.00
C ALA A 100 10.39 0.83 -12.99
N SER A 101 10.63 1.82 -13.86
CA SER A 101 9.75 2.08 -14.98
C SER A 101 9.81 0.90 -15.94
N GLN A 102 8.69 0.21 -16.15
CA GLN A 102 8.64 -0.90 -17.10
C GLN A 102 8.08 -0.46 -18.46
N LYS A 103 7.78 0.84 -18.63
CA LYS A 103 7.24 1.37 -19.89
C LYS A 103 8.27 1.28 -21.01
N GLY A 104 7.96 0.43 -21.99
CA GLY A 104 8.86 0.16 -23.11
C GLY A 104 10.03 -0.76 -22.75
N ALA A 105 10.09 -1.27 -21.52
CA ALA A 105 11.09 -2.25 -21.12
C ALA A 105 10.73 -3.61 -21.72
N ILE A 106 11.62 -4.17 -22.51
CA ILE A 106 11.54 -5.51 -23.08
C ILE A 106 12.74 -6.33 -22.61
N THR A 107 12.51 -7.62 -22.41
CA THR A 107 13.60 -8.57 -22.15
C THR A 107 13.95 -9.25 -23.46
N VAL A 108 15.16 -9.00 -23.96
CA VAL A 108 15.69 -9.65 -25.15
C VAL A 108 16.61 -10.79 -24.72
N TYR A 109 16.34 -12.00 -25.21
CA TYR A 109 17.18 -13.18 -24.99
C TYR A 109 18.16 -13.32 -26.15
N LYS A 110 19.44 -12.98 -25.93
CA LYS A 110 20.52 -13.26 -26.88
C LYS A 110 21.29 -14.49 -26.39
N GLY A 111 20.87 -15.67 -26.83
CA GLY A 111 21.37 -16.94 -26.29
C GLY A 111 20.80 -17.21 -24.89
N LEU A 112 21.67 -17.51 -23.93
CA LEU A 112 21.30 -17.83 -22.54
C LEU A 112 21.25 -16.62 -21.61
N THR A 113 21.61 -15.43 -22.08
CA THR A 113 21.67 -14.22 -21.26
C THR A 113 20.47 -13.31 -21.55
N PRO A 114 19.55 -13.11 -20.59
CA PRO A 114 18.49 -12.11 -20.73
C PRO A 114 19.09 -10.70 -20.61
N SER A 115 18.67 -9.79 -21.48
CA SER A 115 19.10 -8.38 -21.46
C SER A 115 17.87 -7.47 -21.48
N LEU A 116 17.75 -6.62 -20.45
CA LEU A 116 16.66 -5.66 -20.33
C LEU A 116 16.97 -4.42 -21.18
N MET A 117 16.04 -4.02 -22.04
CA MET A 117 16.18 -2.90 -22.97
C MET A 117 14.93 -2.03 -22.94
N VAL A 118 15.08 -0.71 -23.10
CA VAL A 118 13.93 0.19 -23.25
C VAL A 118 13.81 0.61 -24.71
N CYS A 119 12.66 0.34 -25.32
CA CYS A 119 12.38 0.61 -26.72
C CYS A 119 11.39 1.76 -26.90
N SER A 120 11.79 2.74 -27.71
CA SER A 120 10.90 3.69 -28.38
C SER A 120 11.04 3.48 -29.90
N THR A 121 11.51 4.45 -30.68
CA THR A 121 11.89 4.27 -32.09
C THR A 121 13.20 3.49 -32.26
N ILE A 122 14.09 3.59 -31.26
CA ILE A 122 15.32 2.80 -31.12
C ILE A 122 15.36 2.19 -29.72
N CYS A 123 16.02 1.05 -29.56
CA CYS A 123 16.15 0.37 -28.26
C CYS A 123 17.54 0.67 -27.67
N THR A 124 17.56 1.05 -26.39
CA THR A 124 18.80 1.30 -25.63
C THR A 124 18.89 0.37 -24.42
N SER A 125 20.10 0.02 -23.99
CA SER A 125 20.32 -0.69 -22.72
C SER A 125 20.11 0.27 -21.55
N GLU A 126 19.44 -0.21 -20.50
CA GLU A 126 19.39 0.52 -19.23
C GLU A 126 20.71 0.32 -18.47
N GLU A 127 21.75 1.08 -18.82
CA GLU A 127 23.01 1.11 -18.03
C GLU A 127 22.83 1.87 -16.68
N GLY A 128 21.58 2.13 -16.28
CA GLY A 128 21.18 3.04 -15.21
C GLY A 128 20.61 2.35 -13.97
N GLY A 129 21.37 1.43 -13.38
CA GLY A 129 21.26 1.07 -11.96
C GLY A 129 20.07 0.21 -11.54
N SER A 130 20.26 -1.12 -11.60
CA SER A 130 19.67 -2.03 -10.61
C SER A 130 20.50 -3.33 -10.56
N SER A 131 21.62 -3.27 -9.84
CA SER A 131 22.26 -4.47 -9.29
C SER A 131 21.40 -5.00 -8.15
N ASN A 132 20.26 -5.60 -8.48
CA ASN A 132 19.56 -6.52 -7.60
C ASN A 132 19.11 -7.71 -8.44
N ALA A 133 20.11 -8.45 -8.92
CA ALA A 133 19.96 -9.87 -9.15
C ALA A 133 19.74 -10.53 -7.77
N GLY A 134 18.53 -10.38 -7.24
CA GLY A 134 18.01 -11.27 -6.21
C GLY A 134 17.87 -12.64 -6.84
N ALA A 135 18.95 -13.41 -6.80
CA ALA A 135 18.92 -14.84 -7.04
C ALA A 135 18.01 -15.45 -5.97
N THR A 136 16.74 -15.64 -6.31
CA THR A 136 15.84 -16.48 -5.53
C THR A 136 16.31 -17.92 -5.72
N SER A 137 17.26 -18.35 -4.89
CA SER A 137 17.57 -19.77 -4.73
C SER A 137 16.27 -20.52 -4.40
N PRO A 138 15.98 -21.68 -5.03
CA PRO A 138 14.86 -22.50 -4.62
C PRO A 138 15.16 -23.03 -3.21
N VAL A 139 14.40 -22.59 -2.22
CA VAL A 139 14.36 -23.23 -0.91
C VAL A 139 13.79 -24.63 -1.10
N ALA A 140 14.66 -25.64 -0.98
CA ALA A 140 14.27 -27.02 -0.86
C ALA A 140 13.44 -27.17 0.42
N PHE A 141 12.13 -27.38 0.28
CA PHE A 141 11.28 -27.82 1.37
C PHE A 141 11.78 -29.20 1.81
N GLY A 142 12.41 -29.26 2.98
CA GLY A 142 12.83 -30.49 3.62
C GLY A 142 11.61 -31.38 3.90
N THR A 143 11.67 -32.61 3.39
CA THR A 143 10.69 -33.66 3.64
C THR A 143 10.72 -34.03 5.12
N ILE A 144 9.64 -33.74 5.86
CA ILE A 144 9.43 -34.32 7.19
C ILE A 144 9.14 -35.82 7.02
N ALA A 145 10.12 -36.64 7.37
CA ALA A 145 9.97 -38.08 7.50
C ALA A 145 9.00 -38.39 8.64
N ALA A 146 7.90 -39.06 8.31
CA ALA A 146 6.95 -39.60 9.28
C ALA A 146 7.65 -40.70 10.10
N ALA A 147 7.92 -40.43 11.38
CA ALA A 147 8.28 -41.46 12.33
C ALA A 147 7.00 -42.17 12.80
N THR A 148 6.74 -43.34 12.23
CA THR A 148 5.80 -44.32 12.77
C THR A 148 6.42 -44.98 14.00
N GLY A 149 5.70 -44.97 15.13
CA GLY A 149 5.93 -45.92 16.21
C GLY A 149 5.62 -45.35 17.58
N VAL A 150 4.57 -45.88 18.23
CA VAL A 150 4.65 -46.55 19.53
C VAL A 150 3.22 -46.90 19.98
N THR A 151 2.95 -48.20 19.93
CA THR A 151 2.08 -49.00 20.84
C THR A 151 3.04 -50.01 21.53
N PRO A 152 2.67 -50.74 22.60
CA PRO A 152 1.36 -51.01 23.20
C PRO A 152 1.04 -50.23 24.49
#